data_AF-A0A944D037-F1
#
_entry.id   AF-A0A944D037-F1
#
_cell.length_a   1.000
_cell.length_b   1.000
_cell.length_c   1.000
_cell.angle_alpha   90.00
_cell.angle_beta   90.00
_cell.angle_gamma   90.00
#
_symmetry.space_group_name_H-M   'P 1'
#
loop_
_entity.id
_entity.type
_entity.pdbx_description
1 polymer ?
#
loop_
_entity_poly.entity_id
_entity_poly.type
_entity_poly.pdbx_seq_one_letter_code
_entity_poly.pdbx_strand_id
1 'polypeptide(L)'
;MYTFLICYFYYVGKVAFEKVKQKNLQGKMGLGHIKFAFIFMILWTIVSELLVVVLFTGIGNFEILMTLSGITGFGGWIAFGCWLYSLYFVSKNLAILEFNTTEVSNKLYSNFFLYFFFPIGIWFVQPKVNTLLSTNEPKKATPEL
;
A
#
# COMPACT_ATOMS: atom_id res chain seq x y z
N MET A 1 11.58 7.70 5.04
CA MET A 1 10.25 8.24 4.61
C MET A 1 9.39 7.17 3.94
N TYR A 2 9.90 6.44 2.94
CA TYR A 2 9.15 5.42 2.19
C TYR A 2 8.59 4.27 3.05
N THR A 3 9.34 3.81 4.05
CA THR A 3 8.91 2.75 4.97
C THR A 3 7.63 3.12 5.71
N PHE A 4 7.48 4.37 6.15
CA PHE A 4 6.27 4.84 6.83
C PHE A 4 5.04 4.78 5.92
N LEU A 5 5.19 5.21 4.66
CA LEU A 5 4.11 5.15 3.67
C LEU A 5 3.70 3.71 3.38
N ILE A 6 4.68 2.82 3.20
CA ILE A 6 4.44 1.40 2.92
C ILE A 6 3.70 0.73 4.09
N CYS A 7 4.13 1.00 5.34
CA CYS A 7 3.45 0.54 6.55
C CYS A 7 2.02 1.09 6.66
N TYR A 8 1.83 2.37 6.35
CA TYR A 8 0.51 3.01 6.35
C TYR A 8 -0.44 2.34 5.35
N PHE A 9 0.01 2.15 4.10
CA PHE A 9 -0.80 1.48 3.07
C PHE A 9 -1.15 0.04 3.44
N TYR A 10 -0.19 -0.70 4.01
CA TYR A 10 -0.45 -2.05 4.48
C TYR A 10 -1.49 -2.08 5.61
N TYR A 11 -1.37 -1.19 6.59
CA TYR A 11 -2.30 -1.09 7.71
C TYR A 11 -3.72 -0.77 7.22
N VAL A 12 -3.88 0.32 6.46
CA VAL A 12 -5.19 0.76 5.94
C VAL A 12 -5.79 -0.32 5.04
N GLY A 13 -4.98 -0.92 4.16
CA GLY A 13 -5.40 -2.00 3.27
C GLY A 13 -5.89 -3.23 4.03
N LYS A 14 -5.17 -3.65 5.08
CA LYS A 14 -5.55 -4.78 5.93
C LYS A 14 -6.89 -4.52 6.63
N VAL A 15 -7.02 -3.38 7.30
CA VAL A 15 -8.24 -3.04 8.05
C VAL A 15 -9.43 -2.92 7.10
N ALA A 16 -9.25 -2.26 5.94
CA ALA A 16 -10.31 -2.17 4.93
C ALA A 16 -10.71 -3.56 4.41
N PHE A 17 -9.75 -4.44 4.13
CA PHE A 17 -10.02 -5.81 3.68
C PHE A 17 -10.77 -6.64 4.72
N GLU A 18 -10.40 -6.55 6.00
CA GLU A 18 -11.09 -7.25 7.08
C GLU A 18 -12.56 -6.80 7.18
N LYS A 19 -12.84 -5.50 7.03
CA LYS A 19 -14.22 -4.99 7.00
C LYS A 19 -15.00 -5.40 5.77
N VAL A 20 -14.37 -5.41 4.59
CA VAL A 20 -14.99 -5.93 3.36
C VAL A 20 -15.36 -7.40 3.54
N LYS A 21 -14.48 -8.18 4.18
CA LYS A 21 -14.72 -9.58 4.51
C LYS A 21 -15.89 -9.75 5.48
N GLN A 22 -15.98 -8.93 6.54
CA GLN A 22 -17.11 -8.96 7.48
C GLN A 22 -18.46 -8.69 6.78
N LYS A 23 -18.48 -7.79 5.81
CA LYS A 23 -19.69 -7.49 5.02
C LYS A 23 -20.01 -8.51 3.93
N ASN A 24 -19.20 -9.57 3.79
CA ASN A 24 -19.31 -10.58 2.73
C ASN A 24 -19.27 -9.99 1.30
N LEU A 25 -18.62 -8.82 1.15
CA LEU A 25 -18.50 -8.08 -0.11
C LEU A 25 -17.15 -8.37 -0.81
N GLN A 26 -16.57 -9.56 -0.60
CA GLN A 26 -15.23 -9.85 -1.11
C GLN A 26 -15.22 -9.94 -2.64
N GLY A 27 -14.39 -9.10 -3.26
CA GLY A 27 -13.92 -9.32 -4.62
C GLY A 27 -12.83 -10.39 -4.70
N LYS A 28 -12.36 -10.71 -5.92
CA LYS A 28 -11.34 -11.75 -6.20
C LYS A 28 -9.96 -11.55 -5.54
N MET A 29 -9.70 -10.47 -4.82
CA MET A 29 -8.35 -10.16 -4.30
C MET A 29 -8.15 -10.65 -2.87
N GLY A 30 -7.25 -11.62 -2.69
CA GLY A 30 -6.85 -12.12 -1.38
C GLY A 30 -5.68 -11.34 -0.75
N LEU A 31 -5.65 -11.30 0.58
CA LEU A 31 -4.63 -10.62 1.40
C LEU A 31 -3.19 -11.14 1.15
N GLY A 32 -3.03 -12.36 0.63
CA GLY A 32 -1.72 -12.96 0.36
C GLY A 32 -0.85 -12.16 -0.60
N HIS A 33 -1.44 -11.62 -1.68
CA HIS A 33 -0.71 -10.85 -2.69
C HIS A 33 -0.19 -9.52 -2.12
N ILE A 34 -0.93 -8.89 -1.20
CA ILE A 34 -0.50 -7.67 -0.53
C ILE A 34 0.64 -7.93 0.45
N LYS A 35 0.57 -9.04 1.20
CA LYS A 35 1.68 -9.44 2.09
C LYS A 35 2.97 -9.67 1.31
N PHE A 36 2.88 -10.35 0.17
CA PHE A 36 4.01 -10.55 -0.73
C PHE A 36 4.57 -9.21 -1.25
N ALA A 37 3.71 -8.35 -1.79
CA ALA A 37 4.11 -7.02 -2.29
C ALA A 37 4.79 -6.17 -1.20
N PHE A 38 4.28 -6.23 0.03
CA PHE A 38 4.84 -5.52 1.18
C PHE A 38 6.23 -6.03 1.56
N ILE A 39 6.39 -7.34 1.71
CA ILE A 39 7.69 -7.96 2.04
C ILE A 39 8.71 -7.65 0.95
N PHE A 40 8.31 -7.78 -0.32
CA PHE A 40 9.16 -7.44 -1.45
C PHE A 40 9.62 -5.98 -1.40
N MET A 41 8.73 -5.01 -1.15
CA MET A 41 9.10 -3.60 -1.05
C MET A 41 10.08 -3.31 0.09
N ILE A 42 9.94 -3.96 1.25
CA ILE A 42 10.87 -3.79 2.39
C ILE A 42 12.26 -4.33 2.02
N LEU A 43 12.31 -5.58 1.55
CA LEU A 43 13.57 -6.21 1.14
C LEU A 43 14.26 -5.37 0.06
N TRP A 44 13.49 -4.91 -0.91
CA TRP A 44 13.97 -4.06 -1.97
C TRP A 44 14.57 -2.75 -1.47
N THR A 45 13.90 -2.08 -0.52
CA THR A 45 14.39 -0.83 0.06
C THR A 45 15.76 -1.04 0.72
N ILE A 46 15.92 -2.11 1.50
CA ILE A 46 17.19 -2.44 2.16
C ILE A 46 18.29 -2.73 1.14
N VAL A 47 18.01 -3.53 0.10
CA VAL A 47 18.98 -3.84 -0.97
C VAL A 47 19.41 -2.57 -1.71
N SER A 48 18.46 -1.68 -2.01
CA SER A 48 18.75 -0.42 -2.70
C SER A 48 19.62 0.52 -1.87
N GLU A 49 19.37 0.62 -0.56
CA GLU A 49 20.19 1.43 0.36
C GLU A 49 21.61 0.89 0.48
N LEU A 50 21.78 -0.44 0.58
CA LEU A 50 23.09 -1.07 0.59
C LEU A 50 23.87 -0.81 -0.70
N LEU A 51 23.21 -0.86 -1.86
CA LEU A 51 23.87 -0.56 -3.13
C LEU A 51 24.35 0.89 -3.19
N VAL A 52 23.53 1.84 -2.73
CA VAL A 52 23.91 3.26 -2.68
C VAL A 52 25.19 3.43 -1.87
N VAL A 53 25.33 2.76 -0.72
CA VAL A 53 26.57 2.81 0.06
C VAL A 53 27.78 2.29 -0.74
N VAL A 54 27.63 1.16 -1.45
CA VAL A 54 28.70 0.61 -2.31
C VAL A 54 29.09 1.58 -3.44
N LEU A 55 28.11 2.22 -4.07
CA LEU A 55 28.31 3.23 -5.12
C LEU A 55 29.09 4.45 -4.61
N PHE A 56 28.72 4.99 -3.45
CA PHE A 56 29.32 6.22 -2.91
C PHE A 56 30.67 5.99 -2.23
N THR A 57 30.97 4.77 -1.79
CA THR A 57 32.26 4.43 -1.17
C THR A 57 33.34 4.07 -2.20
N GLY A 58 32.99 3.92 -3.48
CA GLY A 58 33.94 3.56 -4.55
C GLY A 58 34.47 2.12 -4.42
N ILE A 59 33.82 1.29 -3.61
CA ILE A 59 34.20 -0.11 -3.38
C ILE A 59 33.66 -0.95 -4.55
N GLY A 60 34.36 -0.96 -5.68
CA GLY A 60 33.99 -1.84 -6.79
C GLY A 60 34.63 -1.47 -8.13
N ASN A 61 34.89 -2.49 -8.94
CA ASN A 61 35.25 -2.29 -10.34
C ASN A 61 34.03 -1.82 -11.15
N PHE A 62 34.28 -0.99 -12.17
CA PHE A 62 33.23 -0.39 -13.02
C PHE A 62 32.24 -1.41 -13.61
N GLU A 63 32.71 -2.60 -14.00
CA GLU A 63 31.85 -3.67 -14.54
C GLU A 63 30.86 -4.23 -13.50
N ILE A 64 31.31 -4.44 -12.27
CA ILE A 64 30.46 -4.90 -11.17
C ILE A 64 29.41 -3.84 -10.86
N LEU A 65 29.81 -2.57 -10.89
CA LEU A 65 28.93 -1.43 -10.66
C LEU A 65 27.79 -1.33 -11.69
N MET A 66 28.13 -1.48 -12.97
CA MET A 66 27.17 -1.47 -14.09
C MET A 66 26.20 -2.66 -14.03
N THR A 67 26.68 -3.83 -13.62
CA THR A 67 25.85 -5.02 -13.48
C THR A 67 24.86 -4.85 -12.31
N LEU A 68 25.33 -4.38 -11.16
CA LEU A 68 24.50 -4.15 -9.99
C LEU A 68 23.51 -3.00 -10.20
N SER A 69 23.87 -1.95 -10.95
CA SER A 69 22.95 -0.86 -11.31
C SER A 69 21.83 -1.34 -12.23
N GLY A 70 22.10 -2.26 -13.16
CA GLY A 70 21.07 -2.89 -14.00
C GLY A 70 20.09 -3.75 -13.20
N ILE A 71 20.60 -4.62 -12.32
CA ILE A 71 19.79 -5.45 -11.43
C ILE A 71 18.93 -4.58 -10.50
N THR A 72 19.53 -3.50 -9.97
CA THR A 72 18.80 -2.56 -9.13
C THR A 72 17.76 -1.76 -9.90
N GLY A 73 18.05 -1.32 -11.13
CA GLY A 73 17.04 -0.72 -11.99
C GLY A 73 15.83 -1.63 -12.18
N PHE A 74 16.06 -2.90 -12.53
CA PHE A 74 14.98 -3.86 -12.78
C PHE A 74 14.12 -4.15 -11.55
N GLY A 75 14.72 -4.43 -10.40
CA GLY A 75 13.93 -4.65 -9.18
C GLY A 75 13.23 -3.38 -8.68
N GLY A 76 13.74 -2.20 -9.04
CA GLY A 76 13.08 -0.91 -8.79
C GLY A 76 11.75 -0.79 -9.54
N TRP A 77 11.72 -1.23 -10.79
CA TRP A 77 10.48 -1.31 -11.57
C TRP A 77 9.47 -2.29 -10.98
N ILE A 78 9.94 -3.45 -10.49
CA ILE A 78 9.06 -4.41 -9.80
C ILE A 78 8.51 -3.78 -8.51
N ALA A 79 9.35 -3.10 -7.73
CA ALA A 79 8.93 -2.43 -6.50
C ALA A 79 7.91 -1.33 -6.78
N PHE A 80 8.09 -0.58 -7.86
CA PHE A 80 7.10 0.40 -8.33
C PHE A 80 5.76 -0.27 -8.69
N GLY A 81 5.80 -1.42 -9.37
CA GLY A 81 4.60 -2.24 -9.63
C GLY A 81 3.92 -2.72 -8.34
N CYS A 82 4.69 -3.17 -7.34
CA CYS A 82 4.17 -3.55 -6.02
C CYS A 82 3.53 -2.36 -5.28
N TRP A 83 4.10 -1.17 -5.43
CA TRP A 83 3.55 0.06 -4.87
C TRP A 83 2.21 0.42 -5.52
N LEU A 84 2.14 0.44 -6.85
CA LEU A 84 0.89 0.64 -7.60
C LEU A 84 -0.17 -0.40 -7.23
N TYR A 85 0.22 -1.66 -7.09
CA TYR A 85 -0.67 -2.73 -6.66
C TYR A 85 -1.23 -2.49 -5.25
N SER A 86 -0.38 -2.03 -4.33
CA SER A 86 -0.79 -1.68 -2.97
C SER A 86 -1.80 -0.53 -2.95
N LEU A 87 -1.57 0.51 -3.77
CA LEU A 87 -2.51 1.61 -3.97
C LEU A 87 -3.85 1.14 -4.52
N TYR A 88 -3.81 0.29 -5.55
CA TYR A 88 -5.00 -0.28 -6.17
C TYR A 88 -5.82 -1.09 -5.16
N PHE A 89 -5.16 -1.93 -4.37
CA PHE A 89 -5.81 -2.76 -3.36
C PHE A 89 -6.50 -1.92 -2.28
N VAL A 90 -5.80 -0.92 -1.73
CA VAL A 90 -6.37 -0.02 -0.72
C VAL A 90 -7.58 0.73 -1.29
N SER A 91 -7.41 1.31 -2.48
CA SER A 91 -8.46 2.08 -3.16
C SER A 91 -9.69 1.23 -3.46
N LYS A 92 -9.49 -0.01 -3.90
CA LYS A 92 -10.58 -0.95 -4.21
C LYS A 92 -11.35 -1.36 -2.97
N ASN A 93 -10.67 -1.75 -1.90
CA ASN A 93 -11.36 -2.15 -0.67
C ASN A 93 -12.12 -0.98 -0.05
N LEU A 94 -11.56 0.24 -0.08
CA LEU A 94 -12.27 1.42 0.40
C LEU A 94 -13.47 1.79 -0.48
N ALA A 95 -13.34 1.68 -1.80
CA ALA A 95 -14.45 1.93 -2.70
C ALA A 95 -15.59 0.89 -2.53
N ILE A 96 -15.24 -0.37 -2.28
CA ILE A 96 -16.23 -1.41 -1.92
C ILE A 96 -16.92 -1.08 -0.60
N LEU A 97 -16.18 -0.61 0.42
CA LEU A 97 -16.77 -0.21 1.70
C LEU A 97 -17.69 1.01 1.58
N GLU A 98 -17.33 1.97 0.73
CA GLU A 98 -18.07 3.20 0.52
C GLU A 98 -19.39 2.96 -0.22
N PHE A 99 -19.38 2.14 -1.26
CA PHE A 99 -20.55 1.91 -2.10
C PHE A 99 -21.30 0.60 -1.81
N ASN A 100 -20.81 -0.21 -0.86
CA ASN A 100 -21.32 -1.55 -0.53
C ASN A 100 -21.56 -2.46 -1.75
N THR A 101 -20.76 -2.29 -2.82
CA THR A 101 -20.86 -3.08 -4.05
C THR A 101 -19.49 -3.48 -4.54
N THR A 102 -19.40 -4.60 -5.26
CA THR A 102 -18.17 -5.14 -5.84
C THR A 102 -17.84 -4.54 -7.21
N GLU A 103 -18.80 -3.87 -7.86
CA GLU A 103 -18.67 -3.24 -9.17
C GLU A 103 -18.35 -1.75 -9.04
N VAL A 104 -17.08 -1.41 -8.78
CA VAL A 104 -16.69 -0.02 -8.43
C VAL A 104 -15.64 0.57 -9.38
N SER A 105 -15.56 0.11 -10.63
CA SER A 105 -14.50 0.48 -11.57
C SER A 105 -14.33 1.98 -11.76
N ASN A 106 -15.41 2.74 -12.01
CA ASN A 106 -15.29 4.19 -12.27
C ASN A 106 -14.99 5.01 -11.00
N LYS A 107 -15.45 4.58 -9.83
CA LYS A 107 -15.25 5.31 -8.57
C LYS A 107 -13.93 4.92 -7.87
N LEU A 108 -13.32 3.82 -8.29
CA LEU A 108 -11.98 3.39 -7.90
C LEU A 108 -10.92 4.44 -8.27
N TYR A 109 -10.99 5.00 -9.49
CA TYR A 109 -9.96 5.89 -10.00
C TYR A 109 -9.79 7.15 -9.14
N SER A 110 -10.89 7.69 -8.61
CA SER A 110 -10.84 8.85 -7.72
C SER A 110 -10.00 8.55 -6.47
N ASN A 111 -10.33 7.47 -5.74
CA ASN A 111 -9.57 7.06 -4.56
C ASN A 111 -8.11 6.72 -4.91
N PHE A 112 -7.87 6.09 -6.07
CA PHE A 112 -6.52 5.76 -6.52
C PHE A 112 -5.66 7.00 -6.77
N PHE A 113 -6.15 8.00 -7.49
CA PHE A 113 -5.41 9.24 -7.74
C PHE A 113 -5.18 10.04 -6.46
N LEU A 114 -6.15 10.04 -5.54
CA LEU A 114 -5.99 10.60 -4.20
C LEU A 114 -4.77 10.00 -3.49
N TYR A 115 -4.61 8.67 -3.49
CA TYR A 115 -3.42 8.06 -2.89
C TYR A 115 -2.13 8.22 -3.71
N PHE A 116 -2.25 8.34 -5.03
CA PHE A 116 -1.10 8.53 -5.94
C PHE A 116 -0.44 9.90 -5.74
N PHE A 117 -1.23 10.97 -5.56
CA PHE A 117 -0.74 12.34 -5.32
C PHE A 117 -0.45 12.63 -3.83
N PHE A 118 0.23 11.71 -3.16
CA PHE A 118 0.74 11.96 -1.81
C PHE A 118 1.76 13.12 -1.85
N PRO A 119 1.74 14.10 -0.92
CA PRO A 119 1.00 14.15 0.35
C PRO A 119 -0.38 14.82 0.30
N ILE A 120 -0.73 15.54 -0.76
CA ILE A 120 -2.01 16.27 -0.85
C ILE A 120 -3.19 15.32 -0.68
N GLY A 121 -3.06 14.10 -1.22
CA GLY A 121 -3.99 13.01 -1.04
C GLY A 121 -4.37 12.64 0.39
N ILE A 122 -3.41 12.67 1.34
CA ILE A 122 -3.63 12.16 2.70
C ILE A 122 -4.69 12.98 3.45
N TRP A 123 -4.79 14.28 3.15
CA TRP A 123 -5.73 15.20 3.80
C TRP A 123 -7.18 14.90 3.48
N PHE A 124 -7.45 14.43 2.26
CA PHE A 124 -8.79 14.01 1.83
C PHE A 124 -9.08 12.56 2.19
N VAL A 125 -8.05 11.72 2.13
CA VAL A 125 -8.14 10.29 2.42
C VAL A 125 -8.40 10.02 3.91
N GLN A 126 -7.65 10.66 4.82
CA GLN A 126 -7.75 10.35 6.25
C GLN A 126 -9.15 10.52 6.85
N PRO A 127 -9.85 11.66 6.68
CA PRO A 127 -11.20 11.82 7.24
C PRO A 127 -12.18 10.79 6.66
N LYS A 128 -12.02 10.46 5.37
CA LYS A 128 -12.82 9.45 4.69
C LYS A 128 -12.57 8.04 5.25
N VAL A 129 -11.31 7.65 5.39
CA VAL A 129 -10.91 6.37 6.00
C VAL A 129 -11.43 6.29 7.43
N ASN A 130 -11.24 7.32 8.25
CA ASN A 130 -11.72 7.34 9.63
C ASN A 130 -13.24 7.17 9.70
N THR A 131 -14.01 7.82 8.82
CA THR A 131 -15.48 7.68 8.79
C THR A 131 -15.88 6.25 8.42
N LEU A 132 -15.29 5.67 7.38
CA LEU A 132 -15.59 4.31 6.93
C LEU A 132 -15.16 3.25 7.97
N LEU A 133 -14.11 3.54 8.73
CA LEU A 133 -13.58 2.66 9.77
C LEU A 133 -14.22 2.87 11.15
N SER A 134 -14.79 4.03 11.48
CA SER A 134 -15.46 4.28 12.77
C SER A 134 -16.92 3.85 12.78
N THR A 135 -17.62 3.97 11.64
CA THR A 135 -19.07 3.76 11.53
C THR A 135 -19.54 2.33 11.86
N ASN A 136 -18.64 1.37 12.08
CA ASN A 136 -19.00 -0.03 12.35
C ASN A 136 -18.27 -0.65 13.55
N GLU A 137 -17.70 0.14 14.46
CA GLU A 137 -17.39 -0.43 15.78
C GLU A 137 -18.72 -0.65 16.51
N PRO A 138 -19.08 -1.89 16.93
CA PRO A 138 -20.13 -2.04 17.92
C PRO A 138 -19.65 -1.24 19.13
N LYS A 139 -20.38 -0.18 19.46
CA LYS A 139 -20.19 0.66 20.64
C LYS A 139 -19.80 -0.28 21.79
N LYS A 140 -18.52 -0.29 22.19
CA LYS A 140 -18.05 -1.08 23.32
C LYS A 140 -18.88 -0.56 24.49
N ALA A 141 -19.85 -1.35 24.94
CA ALA A 141 -20.79 -0.94 25.97
C ALA A 141 -19.97 -0.44 27.15
N THR A 142 -19.96 0.87 27.35
CA THR A 142 -19.48 1.48 28.58
C THR A 142 -20.37 0.88 29.67
N PRO A 143 -19.84 0.13 30.64
CA PRO A 143 -20.64 -0.24 31.78
C PRO A 143 -21.02 1.07 32.47
N GLU A 144 -22.32 1.37 32.47
CA GLU A 144 -22.86 2.45 33.29
C GLU A 144 -22.49 2.14 34.75
N LEU A 145 -21.92 3.17 35.39
CA LEU A 145 -21.38 3.18 36.75
C LEU A 145 -22.37 2.68 37.81
#